data_AF-A0A2V8XUY8-F1
#
_entry.id   AF-A0A2V8XUY8-F1
#
_cell.length_a   1.000
_cell.length_b   1.000
_cell.length_c   1.000
_cell.angle_alpha   90.00
_cell.angle_beta   90.00
_cell.angle_gamma   90.00
#
_symmetry.space_group_name_H-M   'P 1'
#
loop_
_entity.id
_entity.type
_entity.pdbx_description
1 polymer ?
#
loop_
_entity_poly.entity_id
_entity_poly.type
_entity_poly.pdbx_seq_one_letter_code
_entity_poly.pdbx_strand_id
1 'polypeptide(L)'
;MTATPQSHVHHYVPRWYQRRFLKTGQFKFYYLDLHPETVVSNGKAYQRKALLRWGPDSCFYQDDLYMLKLGNWTTDDFEKRFFGVIDSNGRQAVELFGDFNGLSKCFSKNPEGKGVREAFQALPQYMDAQRFRTPRGLDFLKSVVNTSDRNETLLAMRHLYRFHTTMWSEGVWEIVRARQSPTKFIVTDEPVTFFNGRAFPSELTYPKDVGLEQVGTRTLFPLGLAACLIITHLQCVRNPWANPTTSRVNARAYQQTMFSMKDTQFGRELEEDEVLRINYILKRRATRYIASAEEEWLYPERHASTTNWSKLDEDWFLLPHLYKVPFHGEIMVGWEDGSVWAMDEHGRNPGHPNYKDAKLHEEEWIRHQMAEREWARKASRKIRRTR
;
A
#
# COMPACT_ATOMS: atom_id res chain seq x y z
N MET A 1 17.95 35.36 -13.77
CA MET A 1 17.40 34.02 -13.48
C MET A 1 15.99 34.22 -12.95
N THR A 2 14.97 33.93 -13.76
CA THR A 2 13.57 34.04 -13.33
C THR A 2 13.29 32.93 -12.31
N ALA A 3 13.04 33.33 -11.06
CA ALA A 3 12.64 32.40 -10.00
C ALA A 3 11.34 31.72 -10.44
N THR A 4 11.37 30.40 -10.60
CA THR A 4 10.18 29.58 -10.85
C THR A 4 9.19 29.81 -9.70
N PRO A 5 7.88 30.03 -9.96
CA PRO A 5 6.91 30.24 -8.89
C PRO A 5 6.95 29.09 -7.88
N GLN A 6 7.01 29.42 -6.59
CA GLN A 6 6.94 28.47 -5.50
C GLN A 6 5.48 28.02 -5.34
N SER A 7 5.21 26.72 -5.40
CA SER A 7 3.87 26.20 -5.12
C SER A 7 3.65 26.18 -3.62
N HIS A 8 2.65 26.90 -3.12
CA HIS A 8 2.24 26.81 -1.72
C HIS A 8 1.34 25.60 -1.46
N VAL A 9 0.67 25.10 -2.51
CA VAL A 9 -0.24 23.96 -2.44
C VAL A 9 0.55 22.67 -2.65
N HIS A 10 0.64 21.84 -1.61
CA HIS A 10 1.32 20.55 -1.67
C HIS A 10 0.32 19.40 -1.63
N HIS A 11 0.28 18.61 -2.70
CA HIS A 11 -0.56 17.42 -2.77
C HIS A 11 0.12 16.23 -2.12
N TYR A 12 -0.35 15.80 -0.95
CA TYR A 12 0.15 14.59 -0.30
C TYR A 12 -0.35 13.30 -0.95
N VAL A 13 -1.44 13.34 -1.74
CA VAL A 13 -1.73 12.32 -2.76
C VAL A 13 -1.56 12.97 -4.13
N PRO A 14 -0.66 12.53 -5.01
CA PRO A 14 -0.29 13.31 -6.18
C PRO A 14 -1.45 13.39 -7.16
N ARG A 15 -1.64 14.56 -7.79
CA ARG A 15 -2.73 14.77 -8.76
C ARG A 15 -2.75 13.73 -9.88
N TRP A 16 -1.58 13.30 -10.36
CA TRP A 16 -1.50 12.26 -11.40
C TRP A 16 -2.06 10.91 -10.92
N TYR A 17 -1.82 10.56 -9.65
CA TYR A 17 -2.33 9.33 -9.05
C TYR A 17 -3.83 9.44 -8.80
N GLN A 18 -4.29 10.56 -8.24
CA GLN A 18 -5.72 10.84 -8.03
C GLN A 18 -6.52 10.64 -9.33
N ARG A 19 -6.05 11.19 -10.46
CA ARG A 19 -6.74 11.08 -11.76
C ARG A 19 -7.03 9.64 -12.21
N ARG A 20 -6.30 8.64 -11.71
CA ARG A 20 -6.53 7.21 -12.01
C ARG A 20 -7.82 6.66 -11.39
N PHE A 21 -8.48 7.43 -10.54
CA PHE A 21 -9.74 7.10 -9.85
C PHE A 21 -10.94 7.86 -10.43
N LEU A 22 -10.77 8.57 -11.55
CA LEU A 22 -11.86 9.20 -12.30
C LEU A 22 -12.21 8.33 -13.51
N LYS A 23 -13.50 8.31 -13.87
CA LYS A 23 -13.93 7.72 -15.14
C LYS A 23 -13.47 8.58 -16.31
N THR A 24 -13.37 7.99 -17.50
CA THR A 24 -13.09 8.72 -18.74
C THR A 24 -14.09 9.88 -18.90
N GLY A 25 -13.59 11.09 -19.16
CA GLY A 25 -14.42 12.30 -19.30
C GLY A 25 -14.90 12.93 -17.99
N GLN A 26 -14.59 12.34 -16.84
CA GLN A 26 -14.91 12.90 -15.53
C GLN A 26 -13.74 13.72 -14.98
N PHE A 27 -14.06 14.90 -14.43
CA PHE A 27 -13.06 15.85 -13.92
C PHE A 27 -13.15 16.11 -12.41
N LYS A 28 -14.23 15.68 -11.76
CA LYS A 28 -14.50 15.91 -10.33
C LYS A 28 -14.89 14.61 -9.63
N PHE A 29 -14.37 14.42 -8.43
CA PHE A 29 -14.77 13.36 -7.51
C PHE A 29 -16.03 13.73 -6.74
N TYR A 30 -16.67 12.71 -6.18
CA TYR A 30 -17.32 12.84 -4.89
C TYR A 30 -16.23 12.76 -3.82
N TYR A 31 -16.08 13.81 -3.00
CA TYR A 31 -15.02 13.95 -2.00
C TYR A 31 -15.66 14.08 -0.62
N LEU A 32 -15.46 13.08 0.23
CA LEU A 32 -16.12 12.99 1.54
C LEU A 32 -15.12 13.28 2.65
N ASP A 33 -15.44 14.28 3.47
CA ASP A 33 -14.86 14.51 4.80
C ASP A 33 -15.54 13.57 5.79
N LEU A 34 -14.78 12.64 6.37
CA LEU A 34 -15.22 11.71 7.41
C LEU A 34 -15.40 12.41 8.76
N HIS A 35 -14.76 13.57 8.94
CA HIS A 35 -14.76 14.35 10.18
C HIS A 35 -15.00 15.85 9.90
N PRO A 36 -16.17 16.23 9.35
CA PRO A 36 -16.44 17.61 8.99
C PRO A 36 -16.54 18.50 10.24
N GLU A 37 -15.83 19.62 10.20
CA GLU A 37 -15.74 20.60 11.28
C GLU A 37 -17.07 21.31 11.54
N THR A 38 -17.33 21.64 12.81
CA THR A 38 -18.37 22.58 13.23
C THR A 38 -17.78 23.98 13.30
N VAL A 39 -18.37 24.93 12.58
CA VAL A 39 -17.91 26.32 12.51
C VAL A 39 -18.98 27.22 13.09
N VAL A 40 -18.55 28.26 13.80
CA VAL A 40 -19.42 29.34 14.28
C VAL A 40 -19.29 30.53 13.35
N SER A 41 -20.39 30.95 12.74
CA SER A 41 -20.46 32.16 11.91
C SER A 41 -21.66 32.97 12.34
N ASN A 42 -21.46 34.27 12.59
CA ASN A 42 -22.51 35.18 13.05
C ASN A 42 -23.29 34.66 14.29
N GLY A 43 -22.58 34.05 15.24
CA GLY A 43 -23.17 33.49 16.48
C GLY A 43 -23.92 32.17 16.30
N LYS A 44 -24.02 31.62 15.08
CA LYS A 44 -24.65 30.32 14.81
C LYS A 44 -23.60 29.26 14.48
N ALA A 45 -23.65 28.15 15.22
CA ALA A 45 -22.86 26.96 14.92
C ALA A 45 -23.53 26.15 13.80
N TYR A 46 -22.76 25.71 12.81
CA TYR A 46 -23.21 24.74 11.80
C TYR A 46 -22.06 23.81 11.42
N GLN A 47 -22.40 22.57 11.07
CA GLN A 47 -21.42 21.60 10.56
C GLN A 47 -21.18 21.83 9.07
N ARG A 48 -19.91 21.84 8.65
CA ARG A 48 -19.56 21.93 7.23
C ARG A 48 -20.13 20.74 6.47
N LYS A 49 -20.43 20.95 5.19
CA LYS A 49 -20.89 19.88 4.30
C LYS A 49 -19.80 18.82 4.18
N ALA A 50 -20.12 17.59 4.58
CA ALA A 50 -19.21 16.46 4.51
C ALA A 50 -18.86 16.08 3.05
N LEU A 51 -19.87 16.06 2.18
CA LEU A 51 -19.72 15.62 0.79
C LEU A 51 -19.58 16.78 -0.19
N LEU A 52 -18.45 16.82 -0.89
CA LEU A 52 -18.03 17.86 -1.81
C LEU A 52 -17.88 17.29 -3.24
N ARG A 53 -17.85 18.18 -4.23
CA ARG A 53 -17.66 17.84 -5.66
C ARG A 53 -16.46 18.60 -6.22
N TRP A 54 -15.27 18.03 -6.07
CA TRP A 54 -13.99 18.71 -6.33
C TRP A 54 -13.10 17.94 -7.29
N GLY A 55 -12.24 18.68 -8.00
CA GLY A 55 -11.24 18.10 -8.89
C GLY A 55 -9.96 17.69 -8.14
N PRO A 56 -9.06 16.91 -8.78
CA PRO A 56 -7.80 16.50 -8.16
C PRO A 56 -6.92 17.66 -7.66
N ASP A 57 -7.08 18.85 -8.24
CA ASP A 57 -6.41 20.09 -7.85
C ASP A 57 -6.91 20.69 -6.54
N SER A 58 -8.06 20.27 -6.03
CA SER A 58 -8.62 20.69 -4.74
C SER A 58 -8.80 19.53 -3.74
N CYS A 59 -8.25 18.36 -4.03
CA CYS A 59 -8.33 17.18 -3.15
C CYS A 59 -6.93 16.78 -2.64
N PHE A 60 -6.90 16.24 -1.43
CA PHE A 60 -5.70 15.62 -0.82
C PHE A 60 -4.45 16.52 -0.86
N TYR A 61 -4.62 17.77 -0.46
CA TYR A 61 -3.54 18.74 -0.38
C TYR A 61 -3.56 19.47 0.95
N GLN A 62 -2.44 20.09 1.28
CA GLN A 62 -2.32 21.06 2.36
C GLN A 62 -1.31 22.13 1.97
N ASP A 63 -1.56 23.35 2.41
CA ASP A 63 -0.64 24.45 2.16
C ASP A 63 0.65 24.26 2.97
N ASP A 64 1.78 24.54 2.34
CA ASP A 64 3.11 24.63 2.93
C ASP A 64 3.60 23.35 3.63
N LEU A 65 2.96 22.20 3.37
CA LEU A 65 3.24 20.90 3.99
C LEU A 65 4.73 20.49 3.94
N TYR A 66 5.40 20.68 2.79
CA TYR A 66 6.80 20.29 2.57
C TYR A 66 7.77 21.46 2.45
N MET A 67 7.35 22.67 2.83
CA MET A 67 8.21 23.83 2.73
C MET A 67 9.28 23.84 3.83
N LEU A 68 10.55 23.89 3.44
CA LEU A 68 11.66 24.07 4.38
C LEU A 68 11.84 25.56 4.69
N LYS A 69 12.05 25.91 5.96
CA LYS A 69 12.33 27.29 6.42
C LYS A 69 13.81 27.44 6.78
N LEU A 70 14.55 28.29 6.07
CA LEU A 70 15.96 28.60 6.33
C LEU A 70 16.05 30.07 6.76
N GLY A 71 15.90 30.33 8.06
CA GLY A 71 15.71 31.69 8.57
C GLY A 71 14.45 32.33 7.98
N ASN A 72 14.61 33.44 7.26
CA ASN A 72 13.50 34.13 6.58
C ASN A 72 13.21 33.58 5.17
N TRP A 73 14.00 32.61 4.68
CA TRP A 73 13.84 32.05 3.35
C TRP A 73 13.04 30.75 3.39
N THR A 74 12.21 30.52 2.38
CA THR A 74 11.52 29.24 2.16
C THR A 74 12.01 28.58 0.88
N THR A 75 12.09 27.26 0.85
CA THR A 75 12.42 26.49 -0.36
C THR A 75 11.44 25.32 -0.57
N ASP A 76 11.13 25.05 -1.84
CA ASP A 76 10.34 23.90 -2.31
C ASP A 76 11.21 22.76 -2.85
N ASP A 77 12.52 22.78 -2.58
CA ASP A 77 13.46 21.73 -3.00
C ASP A 77 13.04 20.33 -2.54
N PHE A 78 12.30 20.23 -1.43
CA PHE A 78 11.75 18.97 -0.97
C PHE A 78 10.71 18.40 -1.95
N GLU A 79 9.78 19.22 -2.40
CA GLU A 79 8.79 18.81 -3.39
C GLU A 79 9.44 18.54 -4.74
N LYS A 80 10.25 19.49 -5.24
CA LYS A 80 10.79 19.41 -6.61
C LYS A 80 11.88 18.36 -6.77
N ARG A 81 12.84 18.27 -5.85
CA ARG A 81 14.01 17.40 -6.02
C ARG A 81 13.81 16.03 -5.40
N PHE A 82 13.28 15.97 -4.18
CA PHE A 82 13.10 14.70 -3.49
C PHE A 82 11.85 13.97 -3.98
N PHE A 83 10.67 14.58 -3.87
CA PHE A 83 9.45 13.94 -4.38
C PHE A 83 9.38 13.89 -5.91
N GLY A 84 9.93 14.88 -6.63
CA GLY A 84 9.88 14.89 -8.10
C GLY A 84 10.46 13.62 -8.75
N VAL A 85 11.60 13.12 -8.27
CA VAL A 85 12.21 11.87 -8.79
C VAL A 85 11.39 10.65 -8.39
N ILE A 86 10.96 10.59 -7.13
CA ILE A 86 10.16 9.47 -6.60
C ILE A 86 8.80 9.38 -7.32
N ASP A 87 8.14 10.51 -7.55
CA ASP A 87 6.83 10.57 -8.23
C ASP A 87 6.95 10.26 -9.72
N SER A 88 8.03 10.67 -10.38
CA SER A 88 8.25 10.35 -11.80
C SER A 88 8.45 8.85 -12.01
N ASN A 89 9.28 8.21 -11.18
CA ASN A 89 9.51 6.77 -11.22
C ASN A 89 8.28 5.99 -10.72
N GLY A 90 7.66 6.47 -9.65
CA GLY A 90 6.46 5.90 -9.06
C GLY A 90 5.27 5.92 -10.02
N ARG A 91 5.11 6.99 -10.80
CA ARG A 91 4.07 7.07 -11.84
C ARG A 91 4.22 5.97 -12.88
N GLN A 92 5.43 5.79 -13.41
CA GLN A 92 5.72 4.73 -14.38
C GLN A 92 5.47 3.34 -13.79
N ALA A 93 5.87 3.13 -12.53
CA ALA A 93 5.63 1.88 -11.83
C ALA A 93 4.12 1.62 -11.63
N VAL A 94 3.37 2.58 -11.11
CA VAL A 94 1.91 2.46 -10.90
C VAL A 94 1.17 2.25 -12.22
N GLU A 95 1.59 2.90 -13.31
CA GLU A 95 1.06 2.66 -14.65
C GLU A 95 1.33 1.21 -15.10
N LEU A 96 2.57 0.74 -14.98
CA LEU A 96 2.95 -0.64 -15.34
C LEU A 96 2.16 -1.68 -14.52
N PHE A 97 2.11 -1.52 -13.20
CA PHE A 97 1.41 -2.46 -12.32
C PHE A 97 -0.11 -2.37 -12.48
N GLY A 98 -0.62 -1.17 -12.76
CA GLY A 98 -2.02 -0.95 -13.10
C GLY A 98 -2.48 -1.75 -14.30
N ASP A 99 -1.60 -2.01 -15.27
CA ASP A 99 -1.90 -2.82 -16.47
C ASP A 99 -1.18 -4.17 -16.49
N PHE A 100 -0.58 -4.57 -15.37
CA PHE A 100 0.23 -5.78 -15.28
C PHE A 100 -0.61 -7.03 -15.54
N ASN A 101 -0.11 -7.83 -16.49
CA ASN A 101 -0.73 -9.11 -16.87
C ASN A 101 0.37 -10.14 -17.17
N GLY A 102 1.39 -10.15 -16.32
CA GLY A 102 2.53 -11.05 -16.37
C GLY A 102 3.75 -10.49 -17.09
N LEU A 103 4.92 -10.91 -16.62
CA LEU A 103 6.22 -10.49 -17.17
C LEU A 103 6.35 -10.76 -18.67
N SER A 104 5.84 -11.90 -19.15
CA SER A 104 5.87 -12.22 -20.59
C SER A 104 5.22 -11.13 -21.44
N LYS A 105 4.11 -10.53 -20.99
CA LYS A 105 3.47 -9.42 -21.70
C LYS A 105 4.23 -8.09 -21.55
N CYS A 106 4.91 -7.89 -20.42
CA CYS A 106 5.77 -6.72 -20.24
C CYS A 106 6.93 -6.77 -21.25
N PHE A 107 7.60 -7.91 -21.35
CA PHE A 107 8.72 -8.11 -22.28
C PHE A 107 8.27 -8.22 -23.74
N SER A 108 7.06 -8.71 -24.05
CA SER A 108 6.59 -8.72 -25.43
C SER A 108 6.32 -7.32 -25.98
N LYS A 109 5.84 -6.40 -25.15
CA LYS A 109 5.63 -4.99 -25.51
C LYS A 109 6.94 -4.18 -25.50
N ASN A 110 7.94 -4.65 -24.77
CA ASN A 110 9.23 -4.01 -24.65
C ASN A 110 10.32 -5.10 -24.51
N PRO A 111 10.83 -5.63 -25.64
CA PRO A 111 11.78 -6.74 -25.66
C PRO A 111 13.09 -6.44 -24.93
N GLU A 112 13.50 -5.17 -24.88
CA GLU A 112 14.68 -4.72 -24.13
C GLU A 112 14.45 -4.72 -22.61
N GLY A 113 13.20 -4.89 -22.16
CA GLY A 113 12.83 -4.89 -20.73
C GLY A 113 13.01 -3.54 -20.04
N LYS A 114 13.34 -2.48 -20.79
CA LYS A 114 13.69 -1.16 -20.27
C LYS A 114 12.55 -0.57 -19.44
N GLY A 115 12.80 -0.28 -18.17
CA GLY A 115 11.78 0.29 -17.27
C GLY A 115 11.00 -0.75 -16.48
N VAL A 116 11.03 -2.04 -16.83
CA VAL A 116 10.34 -3.09 -16.04
C VAL A 116 11.06 -3.28 -14.70
N ARG A 117 12.37 -3.54 -14.73
CA ARG A 117 13.18 -3.68 -13.51
C ARG A 117 13.12 -2.43 -12.66
N GLU A 118 13.23 -1.26 -13.29
CA GLU A 118 13.17 0.03 -12.63
C GLU A 118 11.80 0.26 -11.97
N ALA A 119 10.70 -0.18 -12.60
CA ALA A 119 9.37 -0.14 -11.99
C ALA A 119 9.24 -1.02 -10.74
N PHE A 120 9.77 -2.25 -10.77
CA PHE A 120 9.78 -3.14 -9.60
C PHE A 120 10.59 -2.54 -8.43
N GLN A 121 11.70 -1.85 -8.72
CA GLN A 121 12.50 -1.16 -7.71
C GLN A 121 11.83 0.12 -7.20
N ALA A 122 11.14 0.86 -8.08
CA ALA A 122 10.54 2.14 -7.78
C ALA A 122 9.23 2.00 -6.99
N LEU A 123 8.43 0.95 -7.23
CA LEU A 123 7.10 0.83 -6.62
C LEU A 123 7.15 0.84 -5.09
N PRO A 124 7.97 0.01 -4.40
CA PRO A 124 8.05 0.05 -2.94
C PRO A 124 8.53 1.40 -2.42
N GLN A 125 9.49 2.04 -3.11
CA GLN A 125 10.00 3.35 -2.70
C GLN A 125 8.93 4.44 -2.82
N TYR A 126 8.14 4.40 -3.89
CA TYR A 126 7.02 5.31 -4.08
C TYR A 126 5.94 5.05 -3.02
N MET A 127 5.56 3.80 -2.78
CA MET A 127 4.57 3.45 -1.74
C MET A 127 4.98 3.97 -0.36
N ASP A 128 6.25 3.86 -0.01
CA ASP A 128 6.75 4.25 1.30
C ASP A 128 6.83 5.78 1.43
N ALA A 129 7.36 6.47 0.41
CA ALA A 129 7.29 7.93 0.32
C ALA A 129 5.85 8.45 0.39
N GLN A 130 4.93 7.74 -0.28
CA GLN A 130 3.50 8.05 -0.29
C GLN A 130 2.87 7.88 1.09
N ARG A 131 3.29 6.92 1.93
CA ARG A 131 2.85 6.82 3.33
C ARG A 131 3.38 7.96 4.17
N PHE A 132 4.66 8.27 4.06
CA PHE A 132 5.30 9.26 4.92
C PHE A 132 4.96 10.71 4.59
N ARG A 133 4.52 11.00 3.36
CA ARG A 133 4.17 12.36 2.93
C ARG A 133 2.76 12.80 3.34
N THR A 134 1.91 11.88 3.81
CA THR A 134 0.57 12.24 4.32
C THR A 134 0.69 13.02 5.64
N PRO A 135 -0.34 13.78 6.07
CA PRO A 135 -0.33 14.41 7.38
C PRO A 135 -0.06 13.41 8.52
N ARG A 136 -0.69 12.22 8.48
CA ARG A 136 -0.40 11.14 9.44
C ARG A 136 1.04 10.68 9.36
N GLY A 137 1.58 10.48 8.15
CA GLY A 137 2.95 10.05 7.94
C GLY A 137 3.96 11.03 8.53
N LEU A 138 3.76 12.33 8.31
CA LEU A 138 4.61 13.37 8.89
C LEU A 138 4.48 13.45 10.41
N ASP A 139 3.27 13.32 10.96
CA ASP A 139 3.09 13.28 12.42
C ASP A 139 3.66 12.01 13.05
N PHE A 140 3.61 10.88 12.35
CA PHE A 140 4.31 9.66 12.75
C PHE A 140 5.82 9.91 12.79
N LEU A 141 6.41 10.51 11.76
CA LEU A 141 7.84 10.84 11.74
C LEU A 141 8.23 11.78 12.89
N LYS A 142 7.44 12.83 13.17
CA LYS A 142 7.62 13.68 14.35
C LYS A 142 7.69 12.87 15.65
N SER A 143 6.79 11.90 15.80
CA SER A 143 6.76 11.03 16.99
C SER A 143 7.98 10.12 17.09
N VAL A 144 8.53 9.67 15.95
CA VAL A 144 9.73 8.80 15.91
C VAL A 144 11.00 9.57 16.23
N VAL A 145 11.17 10.78 15.68
CA VAL A 145 12.37 11.60 15.93
C VAL A 145 12.23 12.54 17.13
N ASN A 146 11.09 12.51 17.81
CA ASN A 146 10.76 13.33 18.97
C ASN A 146 11.01 14.84 18.74
N THR A 147 10.48 15.36 17.63
CA THR A 147 10.58 16.79 17.27
C THR A 147 9.23 17.40 16.96
N SER A 148 9.08 18.69 17.24
CA SER A 148 8.02 19.52 16.70
C SER A 148 8.49 20.37 15.52
N ASP A 149 9.80 20.36 15.22
CA ASP A 149 10.38 21.13 14.13
C ASP A 149 10.08 20.47 12.77
N ARG A 150 9.52 21.29 11.88
CA ARG A 150 9.11 20.83 10.54
C ARG A 150 10.31 20.48 9.66
N ASN A 151 11.40 21.24 9.74
CA ASN A 151 12.58 20.95 8.93
C ASN A 151 13.23 19.64 9.36
N GLU A 152 13.37 19.42 10.66
CA GLU A 152 13.89 18.15 11.21
C GLU A 152 13.02 16.97 10.79
N THR A 153 11.70 17.12 10.82
CA THR A 153 10.76 16.10 10.33
C THR A 153 10.98 15.78 8.85
N LEU A 154 11.10 16.80 8.00
CA LEU A 154 11.31 16.63 6.56
C LEU A 154 12.71 16.03 6.28
N LEU A 155 13.74 16.43 7.00
CA LEU A 155 15.07 15.82 6.91
C LEU A 155 15.04 14.35 7.32
N ALA A 156 14.39 14.02 8.44
CA ALA A 156 14.19 12.64 8.89
C ALA A 156 13.48 11.80 7.84
N MET A 157 12.45 12.36 7.19
CA MET A 157 11.74 11.69 6.11
C MET A 157 12.68 11.24 4.98
N ARG A 158 13.66 12.06 4.57
CA ARG A 158 14.62 11.68 3.50
C ARG A 158 15.44 10.45 3.85
N HIS A 159 15.71 10.24 5.13
CA HIS A 159 16.44 9.08 5.62
C HIS A 159 15.52 7.88 5.87
N LEU A 160 14.26 8.14 6.24
CA LEU A 160 13.34 7.10 6.68
C LEU A 160 12.39 6.56 5.61
N TYR A 161 12.27 7.21 4.43
CA TYR A 161 11.24 6.86 3.45
C TYR A 161 11.37 5.48 2.78
N ARG A 162 12.33 4.64 3.16
CA ARG A 162 12.50 3.27 2.65
C ARG A 162 12.33 2.19 3.72
N PHE A 163 11.79 2.57 4.88
CA PHE A 163 11.57 1.73 6.03
C PHE A 163 10.87 0.39 5.71
N HIS A 164 9.88 0.41 4.82
CA HIS A 164 9.06 -0.77 4.52
C HIS A 164 9.54 -1.58 3.31
N THR A 165 10.48 -1.03 2.53
CA THR A 165 10.85 -1.57 1.20
C THR A 165 11.40 -3.00 1.24
N THR A 166 12.24 -3.32 2.23
CA THR A 166 12.77 -4.68 2.43
C THR A 166 11.64 -5.68 2.67
N MET A 167 10.75 -5.40 3.62
CA MET A 167 9.65 -6.31 3.96
C MET A 167 8.63 -6.46 2.84
N TRP A 168 8.31 -5.39 2.09
CA TRP A 168 7.45 -5.50 0.92
C TRP A 168 8.10 -6.36 -0.16
N SER A 169 9.40 -6.20 -0.41
CA SER A 169 10.12 -7.01 -1.41
C SER A 169 10.19 -8.50 -1.04
N GLU A 170 10.03 -8.84 0.23
CA GLU A 170 9.97 -10.23 0.73
C GLU A 170 8.53 -10.76 0.87
N GLY A 171 7.54 -9.91 0.60
CA GLY A 171 6.13 -10.29 0.60
C GLY A 171 5.74 -10.98 -0.71
N VAL A 172 4.62 -11.70 -0.67
CA VAL A 172 3.96 -12.20 -1.87
C VAL A 172 3.11 -11.09 -2.46
N TRP A 173 3.40 -10.71 -3.71
CA TRP A 173 2.68 -9.67 -4.44
C TRP A 173 1.58 -10.27 -5.28
N GLU A 174 0.38 -9.69 -5.20
CA GLU A 174 -0.71 -10.01 -6.11
C GLU A 174 -1.36 -8.74 -6.65
N ILE A 175 -1.50 -8.66 -7.97
CA ILE A 175 -2.32 -7.63 -8.64
C ILE A 175 -3.71 -8.21 -8.91
N VAL A 176 -4.68 -7.74 -8.13
CA VAL A 176 -6.10 -8.10 -8.28
C VAL A 176 -6.85 -7.08 -9.12
N ARG A 177 -7.95 -7.52 -9.72
CA ARG A 177 -8.75 -6.74 -10.66
C ARG A 177 -10.17 -6.56 -10.15
N ALA A 178 -10.73 -5.39 -10.39
CA ALA A 178 -12.14 -5.09 -10.13
C ALA A 178 -12.83 -4.72 -11.45
N ARG A 179 -12.50 -5.37 -12.56
CA ARG A 179 -13.06 -4.99 -13.88
C ARG A 179 -14.54 -5.35 -13.97
N GLN A 180 -14.90 -6.50 -13.40
CA GLN A 180 -16.26 -7.06 -13.45
C GLN A 180 -17.19 -6.55 -12.33
N SER A 181 -16.63 -5.99 -11.26
CA SER A 181 -17.40 -5.43 -10.13
C SER A 181 -18.04 -4.08 -10.51
N PRO A 182 -19.33 -3.83 -10.24
CA PRO A 182 -19.95 -2.51 -10.48
C PRO A 182 -19.32 -1.40 -9.63
N THR A 183 -18.83 -1.72 -8.43
CA THR A 183 -18.04 -0.81 -7.60
C THR A 183 -16.57 -0.82 -8.03
N LYS A 184 -15.90 0.32 -7.95
CA LYS A 184 -14.44 0.42 -8.19
C LYS A 184 -13.73 0.87 -6.93
N PHE A 185 -12.41 0.73 -6.91
CA PHE A 185 -11.63 1.16 -5.74
C PHE A 185 -11.75 2.67 -5.53
N ILE A 186 -11.82 3.08 -4.26
CA ILE A 186 -11.75 4.48 -3.83
C ILE A 186 -10.30 4.91 -3.62
N VAL A 187 -10.06 6.22 -3.60
CA VAL A 187 -8.81 6.82 -3.14
C VAL A 187 -9.01 7.47 -1.78
N THR A 188 -7.99 7.41 -0.94
CA THR A 188 -8.00 7.94 0.42
C THR A 188 -6.83 8.89 0.63
N ASP A 189 -6.86 9.64 1.72
CA ASP A 189 -5.72 10.42 2.20
C ASP A 189 -4.57 9.55 2.77
N GLU A 190 -4.78 8.24 2.92
CA GLU A 190 -3.80 7.22 3.27
C GLU A 190 -3.74 6.11 2.19
N PRO A 191 -3.29 6.40 0.96
CA PRO A 191 -3.54 5.55 -0.20
C PRO A 191 -2.83 4.18 -0.14
N VAL A 192 -1.73 4.07 0.61
CA VAL A 192 -1.10 2.78 0.93
C VAL A 192 -1.59 2.37 2.31
N THR A 193 -2.56 1.47 2.35
CA THR A 193 -3.29 1.12 3.57
C THR A 193 -2.81 -0.21 4.13
N PHE A 194 -2.58 -0.27 5.45
CA PHE A 194 -2.33 -1.52 6.16
C PHE A 194 -3.61 -2.09 6.75
N PHE A 195 -3.74 -3.41 6.67
CA PHE A 195 -4.85 -4.16 7.24
C PHE A 195 -4.33 -5.33 8.08
N ASN A 196 -4.80 -5.41 9.33
CA ASN A 196 -4.62 -6.56 10.18
C ASN A 196 -5.95 -6.84 10.89
N GLY A 197 -6.48 -8.05 10.73
CA GLY A 197 -7.79 -8.43 11.28
C GLY A 197 -7.86 -8.40 12.82
N ARG A 198 -6.74 -8.23 13.52
CA ARG A 198 -6.68 -8.07 14.98
C ARG A 198 -6.28 -6.67 15.44
N ALA A 199 -5.96 -5.74 14.55
CA ALA A 199 -5.70 -4.34 14.88
C ALA A 199 -6.92 -3.48 14.52
N PHE A 200 -7.83 -3.27 15.48
CA PHE A 200 -9.05 -2.54 15.24
C PHE A 200 -8.77 -1.02 15.09
N PRO A 201 -9.34 -0.32 14.09
CA PRO A 201 -9.12 1.10 13.90
C PRO A 201 -9.45 1.96 15.13
N SER A 202 -10.44 1.56 15.93
CA SER A 202 -10.84 2.25 17.16
C SER A 202 -9.82 2.15 18.30
N GLU A 203 -8.92 1.16 18.24
CA GLU A 203 -7.89 0.92 19.27
C GLU A 203 -6.56 1.59 18.92
N LEU A 204 -6.45 2.14 17.70
CA LEU A 204 -5.23 2.76 17.20
C LEU A 204 -5.23 4.26 17.47
N THR A 205 -4.22 4.71 18.20
CA THR A 205 -4.05 6.13 18.52
C THR A 205 -3.31 6.83 17.38
N TYR A 206 -3.89 7.89 16.82
CA TYR A 206 -3.19 8.76 15.87
C TYR A 206 -1.88 9.31 16.48
N PRO A 207 -0.76 9.39 15.73
CA PRO A 207 -0.61 9.03 14.31
C PRO A 207 -0.23 7.56 14.06
N LYS A 208 -0.15 6.74 15.11
CA LYS A 208 0.27 5.34 15.01
C LYS A 208 -0.68 4.52 14.14
N ASP A 209 -0.10 3.49 13.54
CA ASP A 209 -0.76 2.51 12.69
C ASP A 209 -0.37 1.10 13.17
N VAL A 210 -1.05 0.07 12.67
CA VAL A 210 -0.54 -1.28 12.71
C VAL A 210 0.80 -1.34 11.99
N GLY A 211 1.76 -2.05 12.57
CA GLY A 211 3.07 -2.21 11.99
C GLY A 211 3.08 -3.22 10.84
N LEU A 212 3.88 -2.94 9.81
CA LEU A 212 4.13 -3.91 8.74
C LEU A 212 4.89 -5.12 9.27
N GLU A 213 5.66 -5.00 10.34
CA GLU A 213 6.39 -6.13 10.93
C GLU A 213 5.46 -7.23 11.47
N GLN A 214 4.18 -6.93 11.73
CA GLN A 214 3.25 -7.94 12.23
C GLN A 214 2.88 -8.94 11.14
N VAL A 215 2.93 -10.25 11.45
CA VAL A 215 2.70 -11.34 10.50
C VAL A 215 1.41 -11.16 9.71
N GLY A 216 0.33 -10.78 10.38
CA GLY A 216 -0.99 -10.65 9.76
C GLY A 216 -1.22 -9.34 9.02
N THR A 217 -0.25 -8.43 8.93
CA THR A 217 -0.46 -7.17 8.21
C THR A 217 -0.39 -7.39 6.70
N ARG A 218 -1.47 -7.06 6.01
CA ARG A 218 -1.55 -6.95 4.54
C ARG A 218 -1.38 -5.49 4.15
N THR A 219 -0.72 -5.25 3.02
CA THR A 219 -0.68 -3.93 2.39
C THR A 219 -1.67 -3.92 1.23
N LEU A 220 -2.58 -2.96 1.24
CA LEU A 220 -3.54 -2.69 0.17
C LEU A 220 -3.16 -1.38 -0.49
N PHE A 221 -2.93 -1.41 -1.80
CA PHE A 221 -2.57 -0.23 -2.57
C PHE A 221 -3.33 -0.22 -3.90
N PRO A 222 -4.49 0.47 -3.96
CA PRO A 222 -5.22 0.65 -5.20
C PRO A 222 -4.34 1.32 -6.26
N LEU A 223 -4.29 0.78 -7.46
CA LEU A 223 -3.48 1.32 -8.58
C LEU A 223 -4.32 2.17 -9.54
N GLY A 224 -5.58 2.43 -9.19
CA GLY A 224 -6.59 3.12 -9.98
C GLY A 224 -7.96 2.47 -9.77
N LEU A 225 -8.94 2.79 -10.63
CA LEU A 225 -10.32 2.26 -10.52
C LEU A 225 -10.40 0.72 -10.45
N ALA A 226 -9.64 0.02 -11.30
CA ALA A 226 -9.89 -1.39 -11.58
C ALA A 226 -8.75 -2.34 -11.16
N ALA A 227 -7.73 -1.85 -10.45
CA ALA A 227 -6.58 -2.64 -10.05
C ALA A 227 -6.15 -2.29 -8.63
N CYS A 228 -5.74 -3.29 -7.86
CA CYS A 228 -5.17 -3.10 -6.53
C CYS A 228 -3.99 -4.06 -6.36
N LEU A 229 -2.90 -3.56 -5.79
CA LEU A 229 -1.80 -4.37 -5.31
C LEU A 229 -2.12 -4.81 -3.87
N ILE A 230 -2.04 -6.12 -3.64
CA ILE A 230 -2.06 -6.71 -2.30
C ILE A 230 -0.68 -7.31 -2.06
N ILE A 231 -0.06 -6.93 -0.94
CA ILE A 231 1.18 -7.55 -0.46
C ILE A 231 0.89 -8.24 0.86
N THR A 232 1.21 -9.53 0.93
CA THR A 232 1.04 -10.36 2.13
C THR A 232 2.36 -10.99 2.52
N HIS A 233 2.69 -11.00 3.81
CA HIS A 233 3.92 -11.67 4.28
C HIS A 233 3.92 -13.15 3.94
N LEU A 234 5.05 -13.65 3.45
CA LEU A 234 5.24 -15.07 3.15
C LEU A 234 4.84 -15.97 4.33
N GLN A 235 5.24 -15.60 5.55
CA GLN A 235 4.89 -16.32 6.77
C GLN A 235 3.36 -16.40 7.02
N CYS A 236 2.60 -15.34 6.70
CA CYS A 236 1.15 -15.35 6.82
C CYS A 236 0.49 -16.21 5.75
N VAL A 237 1.02 -16.21 4.53
CA VAL A 237 0.52 -17.05 3.44
C VAL A 237 0.76 -18.54 3.74
N ARG A 238 1.92 -18.88 4.32
CA ARG A 238 2.27 -20.25 4.73
C ARG A 238 1.52 -20.73 5.96
N ASN A 239 1.31 -19.82 6.92
CA ASN A 239 0.58 -20.13 8.13
C ASN A 239 -0.46 -19.05 8.45
N PRO A 240 -1.64 -19.07 7.79
CA PRO A 240 -2.71 -18.10 8.04
C PRO A 240 -3.27 -18.15 9.48
N TRP A 241 -2.97 -19.21 10.23
CA TRP A 241 -3.37 -19.37 11.63
C TRP A 241 -2.34 -18.82 12.63
N ALA A 242 -1.18 -18.37 12.17
CA ALA A 242 -0.21 -17.70 13.03
C ALA A 242 -0.86 -16.50 13.72
N ASN A 243 -0.38 -16.16 14.92
CA ASN A 243 -0.86 -14.98 15.62
C ASN A 243 -0.56 -13.74 14.74
N PRO A 244 -1.60 -13.02 14.26
CA PRO A 244 -1.39 -11.97 13.28
C PRO A 244 -0.69 -10.73 13.85
N THR A 245 -0.59 -10.58 15.18
CA THR A 245 0.04 -9.40 15.82
C THR A 245 1.49 -9.64 16.22
N THR A 246 1.99 -10.88 16.16
CA THR A 246 3.41 -11.15 16.45
C THR A 246 4.29 -10.62 15.32
N SER A 247 5.51 -10.20 15.65
CA SER A 247 6.50 -9.82 14.66
C SER A 247 6.83 -11.01 13.75
N ARG A 248 6.96 -10.76 12.45
CA ARG A 248 7.36 -11.76 11.47
C ARG A 248 8.81 -12.15 11.68
N VAL A 249 9.14 -13.34 11.20
CA VAL A 249 10.50 -13.81 11.15
C VAL A 249 11.35 -12.81 10.35
N ASN A 250 12.47 -12.40 10.96
CA ASN A 250 13.45 -11.50 10.38
C ASN A 250 12.88 -10.15 9.89
N ALA A 251 11.95 -9.57 10.65
CA ALA A 251 11.45 -8.22 10.41
C ALA A 251 12.60 -7.19 10.48
N ARG A 252 12.87 -6.49 9.38
CA ARG A 252 13.95 -5.50 9.29
C ARG A 252 13.71 -4.49 8.17
N ALA A 253 14.39 -3.36 8.29
CA ALA A 253 14.36 -2.25 7.35
C ALA A 253 15.75 -2.01 6.74
N TYR A 254 15.80 -1.40 5.56
CA TYR A 254 17.02 -0.94 4.87
C TYR A 254 18.06 -2.02 4.49
N GLN A 255 17.75 -3.31 4.67
CA GLN A 255 18.64 -4.37 4.26
C GLN A 255 18.46 -4.70 2.78
N GLN A 256 19.56 -5.09 2.15
CA GLN A 256 19.55 -5.65 0.81
C GLN A 256 18.75 -6.96 0.81
N THR A 257 17.87 -7.10 -0.17
CA THR A 257 17.03 -8.27 -0.37
C THR A 257 16.84 -8.50 -1.87
N MET A 258 16.27 -9.65 -2.25
CA MET A 258 16.04 -10.00 -3.63
C MET A 258 14.59 -10.40 -3.84
N PHE A 259 14.00 -9.88 -4.90
CA PHE A 259 12.63 -10.19 -5.28
C PHE A 259 12.59 -10.88 -6.63
N SER A 260 11.98 -12.06 -6.68
CA SER A 260 11.67 -12.72 -7.95
C SER A 260 10.46 -12.04 -8.58
N MET A 261 10.70 -11.25 -9.63
CA MET A 261 9.61 -10.63 -10.40
C MET A 261 8.63 -11.66 -10.98
N LYS A 262 9.05 -12.93 -11.15
CA LYS A 262 8.23 -14.01 -11.67
C LYS A 262 7.14 -14.45 -10.70
N ASP A 263 7.33 -14.18 -9.42
CA ASP A 263 6.46 -14.66 -8.34
C ASP A 263 5.27 -13.71 -8.12
N THR A 264 5.26 -12.57 -8.81
CA THR A 264 4.13 -11.63 -8.79
C THR A 264 2.90 -12.30 -9.40
N GLN A 265 1.89 -12.53 -8.57
CA GLN A 265 0.63 -13.10 -8.99
C GLN A 265 -0.25 -12.05 -9.66
N PHE A 266 -1.06 -12.48 -10.63
CA PHE A 266 -1.99 -11.62 -11.36
C PHE A 266 -3.14 -12.42 -11.95
N GLY A 267 -4.17 -11.69 -12.41
CA GLY A 267 -5.28 -12.25 -13.20
C GLY A 267 -6.52 -12.60 -12.39
N ARG A 268 -6.49 -12.46 -11.06
CA ARG A 268 -7.66 -12.64 -10.20
C ARG A 268 -8.61 -11.44 -10.36
N GLU A 269 -9.85 -11.71 -10.74
CA GLU A 269 -10.97 -10.76 -10.64
C GLU A 269 -11.62 -10.92 -9.26
N LEU A 270 -11.79 -9.80 -8.58
CA LEU A 270 -12.53 -9.70 -7.34
C LEU A 270 -14.03 -9.67 -7.62
N GLU A 271 -14.77 -10.35 -6.76
CA GLU A 271 -16.21 -10.20 -6.66
C GLU A 271 -16.58 -8.84 -6.06
N GLU A 272 -17.81 -8.39 -6.31
CA GLU A 272 -18.32 -7.11 -5.80
C GLU A 272 -18.12 -6.97 -4.28
N ASP A 273 -18.48 -8.00 -3.52
CA ASP A 273 -18.34 -7.99 -2.06
C ASP A 273 -16.86 -7.86 -1.61
N GLU A 274 -15.91 -8.43 -2.34
CA GLU A 274 -14.48 -8.30 -2.03
C GLU A 274 -13.98 -6.87 -2.28
N VAL A 275 -14.46 -6.23 -3.36
CA VAL A 275 -14.17 -4.81 -3.63
C VAL A 275 -14.77 -3.91 -2.56
N LEU A 276 -16.01 -4.17 -2.15
CA LEU A 276 -16.68 -3.44 -1.07
C LEU A 276 -15.93 -3.60 0.25
N ARG A 277 -15.50 -4.82 0.61
CA ARG A 277 -14.71 -5.06 1.84
C ARG A 277 -13.35 -4.36 1.79
N ILE A 278 -12.65 -4.34 0.66
CA ILE A 278 -11.43 -3.54 0.49
C ILE A 278 -11.74 -2.05 0.66
N ASN A 279 -12.76 -1.52 -0.02
CA ASN A 279 -13.13 -0.11 0.11
C ASN A 279 -13.53 0.26 1.55
N TYR A 280 -14.17 -0.65 2.29
CA TYR A 280 -14.48 -0.45 3.70
C TYR A 280 -13.21 -0.40 4.55
N ILE A 281 -12.24 -1.28 4.30
CA ILE A 281 -10.91 -1.20 4.94
C ILE A 281 -10.28 0.16 4.64
N LEU A 282 -10.18 0.56 3.37
CA LEU A 282 -9.61 1.85 2.95
C LEU A 282 -10.29 3.02 3.68
N LYS A 283 -11.62 3.05 3.70
CA LYS A 283 -12.42 4.08 4.38
C LYS A 283 -12.17 4.14 5.88
N ARG A 284 -12.14 2.99 6.56
CA ARG A 284 -11.91 2.92 8.02
C ARG A 284 -10.48 3.25 8.43
N ARG A 285 -9.55 3.21 7.48
CA ARG A 285 -8.12 3.47 7.66
C ARG A 285 -7.72 4.89 7.21
N ALA A 286 -8.55 5.55 6.41
CA ALA A 286 -8.39 6.95 6.04
C ALA A 286 -8.39 7.84 7.30
N THR A 287 -7.63 8.94 7.24
CA THR A 287 -7.49 9.87 8.37
C THR A 287 -8.66 10.84 8.42
N ARG A 288 -9.08 11.37 7.28
CA ARG A 288 -10.13 12.38 7.17
C ARG A 288 -10.87 12.32 5.85
N TYR A 289 -10.19 12.05 4.74
CA TYR A 289 -10.79 12.19 3.41
C TYR A 289 -10.75 10.92 2.58
N ILE A 290 -11.85 10.68 1.88
CA ILE A 290 -11.95 9.69 0.81
C ILE A 290 -12.59 10.29 -0.45
N ALA A 291 -12.25 9.76 -1.62
CA ALA A 291 -12.81 10.21 -2.89
C ALA A 291 -13.10 9.05 -3.85
N SER A 292 -14.09 9.26 -4.72
CA SER A 292 -14.51 8.29 -5.72
C SER A 292 -15.09 8.97 -6.96
N ALA A 293 -15.16 8.23 -8.06
CA ALA A 293 -15.89 8.67 -9.25
C ALA A 293 -17.41 8.68 -9.03
N GLU A 294 -17.95 7.75 -8.24
CA GLU A 294 -19.38 7.60 -7.95
C GLU A 294 -19.66 7.71 -6.45
N GLU A 295 -20.72 8.44 -6.08
CA GLU A 295 -21.05 8.73 -4.68
C GLU A 295 -21.24 7.47 -3.85
N GLU A 296 -21.95 6.48 -4.39
CA GLU A 296 -22.29 5.26 -3.66
C GLU A 296 -21.06 4.43 -3.27
N TRP A 297 -19.97 4.54 -4.04
CA TRP A 297 -18.71 3.83 -3.72
C TRP A 297 -18.05 4.33 -2.43
N LEU A 298 -18.43 5.51 -1.92
CA LEU A 298 -17.95 6.06 -0.65
C LEU A 298 -18.63 5.42 0.57
N TYR A 299 -19.66 4.59 0.35
CA TYR A 299 -20.45 3.97 1.41
C TYR A 299 -20.46 2.43 1.32
N PRO A 300 -19.28 1.78 1.24
CA PRO A 300 -19.20 0.32 1.08
C PRO A 300 -19.91 -0.45 2.20
N GLU A 301 -19.99 0.13 3.40
CA GLU A 301 -20.68 -0.46 4.55
C GLU A 301 -22.18 -0.72 4.34
N ARG A 302 -22.81 -0.10 3.32
CA ARG A 302 -24.23 -0.31 3.01
C ARG A 302 -24.51 -1.65 2.34
N HIS A 303 -23.52 -2.18 1.61
CA HIS A 303 -23.69 -3.36 0.74
C HIS A 303 -22.70 -4.49 1.03
N ALA A 304 -21.60 -4.20 1.73
CA ALA A 304 -20.63 -5.24 2.13
C ALA A 304 -21.30 -6.31 2.98
N SER A 305 -21.00 -7.58 2.72
CA SER A 305 -21.53 -8.74 3.45
C SER A 305 -21.20 -8.71 4.94
N THR A 306 -20.13 -8.02 5.33
CA THR A 306 -19.78 -7.79 6.73
C THR A 306 -19.01 -6.49 6.91
N THR A 307 -19.26 -5.84 8.04
CA THR A 307 -18.51 -4.67 8.53
C THR A 307 -17.76 -4.99 9.83
N ASN A 308 -17.84 -6.25 10.30
CA ASN A 308 -17.09 -6.73 11.46
C ASN A 308 -15.61 -6.87 11.07
N TRP A 309 -14.76 -6.02 11.65
CA TRP A 309 -13.36 -5.88 11.29
C TRP A 309 -12.58 -7.21 11.25
N SER A 310 -12.77 -8.05 12.27
CA SER A 310 -12.04 -9.32 12.38
C SER A 310 -12.52 -10.38 11.39
N LYS A 311 -13.69 -10.17 10.77
CA LYS A 311 -14.28 -11.08 9.78
C LYS A 311 -14.13 -10.60 8.34
N LEU A 312 -13.57 -9.40 8.12
CA LEU A 312 -13.43 -8.85 6.78
C LEU A 312 -12.68 -9.79 5.83
N ASP A 313 -11.69 -10.52 6.33
CA ASP A 313 -10.89 -11.47 5.55
C ASP A 313 -10.99 -12.92 6.09
N GLU A 314 -12.13 -13.29 6.70
CA GLU A 314 -12.32 -14.63 7.28
C GLU A 314 -12.31 -15.74 6.22
N ASP A 315 -12.72 -15.43 5.00
CA ASP A 315 -12.68 -16.31 3.82
C ASP A 315 -11.33 -16.33 3.10
N TRP A 316 -10.34 -15.57 3.60
CA TRP A 316 -8.98 -15.48 3.08
C TRP A 316 -8.87 -14.89 1.67
N PHE A 317 -9.79 -14.01 1.30
CA PHE A 317 -9.78 -13.38 -0.02
C PHE A 317 -8.62 -12.37 -0.23
N LEU A 318 -8.01 -11.85 0.84
CA LEU A 318 -6.80 -11.04 0.78
C LEU A 318 -5.52 -11.88 0.76
N LEU A 319 -5.61 -13.21 0.90
CA LEU A 319 -4.48 -14.07 0.62
C LEU A 319 -4.34 -14.25 -0.90
N PRO A 320 -3.09 -14.34 -1.40
CA PRO A 320 -2.84 -14.70 -2.78
C PRO A 320 -3.31 -16.15 -3.04
N HIS A 321 -3.21 -16.62 -4.29
CA HIS A 321 -3.44 -18.02 -4.57
C HIS A 321 -2.33 -18.86 -3.92
N LEU A 322 -2.66 -19.60 -2.86
CA LEU A 322 -1.65 -20.31 -2.06
C LEU A 322 -0.82 -21.30 -2.88
N TYR A 323 -1.43 -22.07 -3.79
CA TYR A 323 -0.68 -23.01 -4.67
C TYR A 323 0.27 -22.36 -5.68
N LYS A 324 0.22 -21.03 -5.85
CA LYS A 324 1.15 -20.29 -6.72
C LYS A 324 2.30 -19.68 -5.91
N VAL A 325 2.33 -19.92 -4.61
CA VAL A 325 3.38 -19.41 -3.72
C VAL A 325 4.44 -20.50 -3.67
N PRO A 326 5.65 -20.25 -4.20
CA PRO A 326 6.69 -21.25 -4.15
C PRO A 326 7.09 -21.52 -2.68
N PHE A 327 7.36 -22.79 -2.41
CA PHE A 327 8.08 -23.22 -1.21
C PHE A 327 9.51 -23.52 -1.63
N HIS A 328 10.33 -22.47 -1.73
CA HIS A 328 11.74 -22.59 -2.12
C HIS A 328 12.60 -22.90 -0.87
N GLY A 329 13.93 -22.87 -1.00
CA GLY A 329 14.83 -23.04 0.16
C GLY A 329 15.73 -21.82 0.34
N GLU A 330 16.27 -21.33 -0.76
CA GLU A 330 17.13 -20.14 -0.78
C GLU A 330 17.09 -19.47 -2.15
N ILE A 331 17.43 -18.19 -2.16
CA ILE A 331 17.78 -17.45 -3.37
C ILE A 331 19.29 -17.27 -3.35
N MET A 332 19.98 -17.77 -4.37
CA MET A 332 21.41 -17.55 -4.59
C MET A 332 21.60 -16.81 -5.90
N VAL A 333 22.53 -15.87 -5.92
CA VAL A 333 22.88 -15.13 -7.13
C VAL A 333 24.37 -14.91 -7.21
N GLY A 334 24.93 -15.17 -8.40
CA GLY A 334 26.34 -14.95 -8.70
C GLY A 334 26.48 -13.88 -9.78
N TRP A 335 27.39 -12.94 -9.56
CA TRP A 335 27.71 -11.86 -10.49
C TRP A 335 28.90 -12.21 -11.37
N GLU A 336 29.06 -11.46 -12.46
CA GLU A 336 30.16 -11.64 -13.42
C GLU A 336 31.55 -11.46 -12.79
N ASP A 337 31.64 -10.69 -11.70
CA ASP A 337 32.87 -10.50 -10.91
C ASP A 337 33.20 -11.68 -9.98
N GLY A 338 32.38 -12.75 -10.01
CA GLY A 338 32.53 -13.93 -9.17
C GLY A 338 31.99 -13.77 -7.75
N SER A 339 31.46 -12.59 -7.39
CA SER A 339 30.80 -12.41 -6.10
C SER A 339 29.49 -13.19 -6.05
N VAL A 340 29.20 -13.76 -4.88
CA VAL A 340 27.97 -14.52 -4.63
C VAL A 340 27.23 -13.88 -3.48
N TRP A 341 25.92 -13.78 -3.63
CA TRP A 341 25.01 -13.32 -2.60
C TRP A 341 23.87 -14.33 -2.43
N ALA A 342 23.49 -14.62 -1.19
CA ALA A 342 22.44 -15.58 -0.89
C ALA A 342 21.55 -15.10 0.26
N MET A 343 20.30 -15.53 0.23
CA MET A 343 19.38 -15.39 1.34
C MET A 343 18.41 -16.58 1.44
N ASP A 344 17.96 -16.88 2.65
CA ASP A 344 16.86 -17.82 2.85
C ASP A 344 15.50 -17.15 2.60
N GLU A 345 14.43 -17.92 2.76
CA GLU A 345 13.06 -17.48 2.45
C GLU A 345 12.56 -16.35 3.34
N HIS A 346 13.21 -16.13 4.48
CA HIS A 346 12.93 -15.04 5.40
C HIS A 346 13.93 -13.89 5.25
N GLY A 347 14.77 -13.93 4.21
CA GLY A 347 15.74 -12.90 3.88
C GLY A 347 16.99 -12.89 4.78
N ARG A 348 17.25 -13.95 5.53
CA ARG A 348 18.48 -14.07 6.33
C ARG A 348 19.62 -14.46 5.39
N ASN A 349 20.80 -13.86 5.56
CA ASN A 349 21.99 -14.23 4.79
C ASN A 349 22.77 -15.38 5.49
N PRO A 350 23.75 -16.02 4.82
CA PRO A 350 24.53 -17.11 5.41
C PRO A 350 25.29 -16.79 6.70
N GLY A 351 25.53 -15.51 7.01
CA GLY A 351 26.16 -15.08 8.27
C GLY A 351 25.18 -14.96 9.44
N HIS A 352 23.87 -15.09 9.20
CA HIS A 352 22.87 -15.00 10.25
C HIS A 352 22.79 -16.33 11.04
N PRO A 353 22.73 -16.31 12.39
CA PRO A 353 22.75 -17.54 13.21
C PRO A 353 21.64 -18.54 12.88
N ASN A 354 20.47 -18.03 12.49
CA ASN A 354 19.29 -18.83 12.14
C ASN A 354 19.10 -18.96 10.60
N TYR A 355 20.14 -18.79 9.79
CA TYR A 355 20.08 -19.04 8.36
C TYR A 355 19.67 -20.50 8.10
N LYS A 356 18.67 -20.74 7.24
CA LYS A 356 18.17 -22.09 6.92
C LYS A 356 17.78 -22.90 8.16
N ASP A 357 16.96 -22.30 9.03
CA ASP A 357 16.37 -22.98 10.18
C ASP A 357 15.49 -24.17 9.74
N ALA A 358 16.04 -25.38 9.83
CA ALA A 358 15.39 -26.60 9.36
C ALA A 358 14.10 -26.92 10.14
N LYS A 359 14.07 -26.60 11.43
CA LYS A 359 12.88 -26.83 12.26
C LYS A 359 11.74 -25.92 11.83
N LEU A 360 12.03 -24.62 11.66
CA LEU A 360 11.07 -23.67 11.15
C LEU A 360 10.56 -24.06 9.75
N HIS A 361 11.47 -24.49 8.87
CA HIS A 361 11.12 -24.90 7.50
C HIS A 361 10.13 -26.08 7.49
N GLU A 362 10.39 -27.13 8.28
CA GLU A 362 9.49 -28.29 8.38
C GLU A 362 8.12 -27.92 8.96
N GLU A 363 8.11 -27.10 10.02
CA GLU A 363 6.86 -26.60 10.62
C GLU A 363 6.05 -25.77 9.62
N GLU A 364 6.69 -24.87 8.86
CA GLU A 364 6.05 -24.06 7.84
C GLU A 364 5.56 -24.90 6.66
N TRP A 365 6.28 -25.95 6.27
CA TRP A 365 5.89 -26.84 5.18
C TRP A 365 4.58 -27.56 5.49
N ILE A 366 4.49 -28.17 6.67
CA ILE A 366 3.27 -28.85 7.13
C ILE A 366 2.10 -27.86 7.20
N ARG A 367 2.34 -26.66 7.77
CA ARG A 367 1.31 -25.62 7.88
C ARG A 367 0.86 -25.11 6.51
N HIS A 368 1.77 -24.95 5.57
CA HIS A 368 1.47 -24.48 4.23
C HIS A 368 0.59 -25.48 3.47
N GLN A 369 0.91 -26.78 3.52
CA GLN A 369 0.06 -27.81 2.92
C GLN A 369 -1.35 -27.83 3.54
N MET A 370 -1.46 -27.65 4.86
CA MET A 370 -2.77 -27.53 5.50
C MET A 370 -3.51 -26.27 5.02
N ALA A 371 -2.80 -25.15 4.90
CA ALA A 371 -3.36 -23.87 4.45
C ALA A 371 -3.87 -23.97 3.01
N GLU A 372 -3.14 -24.61 2.10
CA GLU A 372 -3.55 -24.86 0.72
C GLU A 372 -4.86 -25.65 0.63
N ARG A 373 -5.01 -26.70 1.45
CA ARG A 373 -6.24 -27.51 1.52
C ARG A 373 -7.42 -26.70 2.05
N GLU A 374 -7.20 -25.92 3.11
CA GLU A 374 -8.24 -25.09 3.71
C GLU A 374 -8.66 -23.94 2.78
N TRP A 375 -7.70 -23.32 2.09
CA TRP A 375 -7.96 -22.30 1.08
C TRP A 375 -8.79 -22.86 -0.08
N ALA A 376 -8.43 -24.03 -0.61
CA ALA A 376 -9.22 -24.70 -1.66
C ALA A 376 -10.65 -25.01 -1.20
N ARG A 377 -10.82 -25.43 0.06
CA ARG A 377 -12.13 -25.67 0.68
C ARG A 377 -12.96 -24.40 0.78
N LYS A 378 -12.37 -23.29 1.24
CA LYS A 378 -13.02 -21.96 1.33
C LYS A 378 -13.42 -21.44 -0.06
N ALA A 379 -12.51 -21.52 -1.03
CA ALA A 379 -12.78 -21.13 -2.43
C ALA A 379 -13.91 -21.97 -3.06
N SER A 380 -13.92 -23.28 -2.84
CA SER A 380 -14.96 -24.17 -3.37
C SER A 380 -16.34 -23.88 -2.78
N ARG A 381 -16.40 -23.55 -1.47
CA ARG A 381 -17.66 -23.15 -0.81
C ARG A 381 -18.21 -21.84 -1.37
N LYS A 382 -17.32 -20.92 -1.74
CA LYS A 382 -17.67 -19.64 -2.37
C LYS A 382 -18.36 -19.89 -3.72
N ILE A 383 -17.76 -20.70 -4.60
CA ILE A 383 -18.31 -21.05 -5.92
C ILE A 383 -19.71 -21.68 -5.81
N ARG A 384 -19.95 -22.49 -4.77
CA ARG A 384 -21.26 -23.12 -4.52
C ARG A 384 -22.34 -22.15 -4.02
N ARG A 385 -21.97 -21.00 -3.45
CA ARG A 385 -22.92 -19.99 -2.97
C ARG A 385 -23.34 -19.00 -4.07
N THR A 386 -22.52 -18.88 -5.11
CA THR A 386 -22.74 -17.98 -6.26
C THR A 386 -23.43 -18.66 -7.45
N ARG A 387 -23.65 -19.97 -7.37
CA ARG A 387 -24.51 -20.76 -8.29
C ARG A 387 -25.82 -21.04 -7.59
#